data_AF-A0A9C8K9F5-F1
#
_entry.id   AF-A0A9C8K9F5-F1
#
_cell.length_a   1.000
_cell.length_b   1.000
_cell.length_c   1.000
_cell.angle_alpha   90.00
_cell.angle_beta   90.00
_cell.angle_gamma   90.00
#
_symmetry.space_group_name_H-M   'P 1'
#
loop_
_entity.id
_entity.type
_entity.pdbx_description
1 polymer ?
#
loop_
_entity_poly.entity_id
_entity_poly.type
_entity_poly.pdbx_seq_one_letter_code
_entity_poly.pdbx_strand_id
1 'polypeptide(L)'
;RAQDTFRKGDVELNILQDYFLTIGMAKVSTSAYEAFDLGFLQEGKDIVVVNTDRQIATAKAHAKLMAEAGYTQPVRRTDIKVLGKQALGMFLVGTDAMEASNYISEHDRKIADKLAYVMAGGDLSEPTQVSEQYLLDLEREAFLSLCTEKKTLERIQHMLKTGKPLRN
;
A
#
# COMPACT_ATOMS: atom_id res chain seq x y z
N ARG A 1 -0.04 3.74 -8.93
CA ARG A 1 0.64 2.47 -8.54
C ARG A 1 2.15 2.69 -8.62
N ALA A 2 2.97 1.93 -7.91
CA ALA A 2 4.43 2.12 -7.94
C ALA A 2 5.03 2.09 -9.36
N GLN A 3 4.51 1.22 -10.22
CA GLN A 3 4.93 1.17 -11.62
C GLN A 3 4.73 2.48 -12.40
N ASP A 4 3.74 3.30 -12.03
CA ASP A 4 3.40 4.52 -12.78
C ASP A 4 4.45 5.62 -12.54
N THR A 5 5.27 5.47 -11.50
CA THR A 5 6.38 6.37 -11.18
C THR A 5 7.74 5.86 -11.63
N PHE A 6 7.82 4.65 -12.20
CA PHE A 6 9.08 4.11 -12.71
C PHE A 6 9.57 4.92 -13.91
N ARG A 7 10.85 5.31 -13.88
CA ARG A 7 11.51 6.05 -14.96
C ARG A 7 12.63 5.21 -15.55
N LYS A 8 12.80 5.30 -16.86
CA LYS A 8 13.85 4.55 -17.57
C LYS A 8 15.23 5.00 -17.09
N GLY A 9 15.97 4.08 -16.47
CA GLY A 9 17.31 4.34 -15.91
C GLY A 9 17.35 4.52 -14.40
N ASP A 10 16.21 4.67 -13.74
CA ASP A 10 16.12 4.75 -12.28
C ASP A 10 16.05 3.35 -11.65
N VAL A 11 16.50 3.25 -10.40
CA VAL A 11 16.44 2.02 -9.62
C VAL A 11 15.00 1.81 -9.13
N GLU A 12 14.23 0.99 -9.85
CA GLU A 12 12.81 0.68 -9.57
C GLU A 12 12.59 0.13 -8.14
N LEU A 13 13.60 -0.54 -7.58
CA LEU A 13 13.57 -1.08 -6.22
C LEU A 13 13.41 -0.02 -5.14
N ASN A 14 14.00 1.18 -5.32
CA ASN A 14 13.93 2.25 -4.31
C ASN A 14 12.50 2.75 -4.14
N ILE A 15 11.78 2.95 -5.25
CA ILE A 15 10.39 3.38 -5.23
C ILE A 15 9.53 2.34 -4.50
N LEU A 16 9.74 1.06 -4.80
CA LEU A 16 9.00 -0.02 -4.15
C LEU A 16 9.33 -0.11 -2.65
N GLN A 17 10.58 0.16 -2.28
CA GLN A 17 11.03 0.26 -0.89
C GLN A 17 10.33 1.39 -0.14
N ASP A 18 10.20 2.57 -0.74
CA ASP A 18 9.52 3.71 -0.12
C ASP A 18 8.04 3.42 0.14
N TYR A 19 7.35 2.79 -0.82
CA TYR A 19 5.97 2.33 -0.62
C TYR A 19 5.88 1.27 0.48
N PHE A 20 6.80 0.31 0.50
CA PHE A 20 6.83 -0.75 1.52
C PHE A 20 7.00 -0.16 2.92
N LEU A 21 7.94 0.77 3.09
CA LEU A 21 8.17 1.44 4.37
C LEU A 21 6.98 2.32 4.78
N THR A 22 6.34 2.99 3.82
CA THR A 22 5.15 3.83 4.08
C THR A 22 4.00 2.99 4.63
N ILE A 23 3.75 1.82 4.03
CA ILE A 23 2.70 0.89 4.49
C ILE A 23 3.13 0.19 5.79
N GLY A 24 4.33 -0.39 5.84
CA GLY A 24 4.83 -1.18 6.96
C GLY A 24 5.02 -0.38 8.25
N MET A 25 5.39 0.90 8.15
CA MET A 25 5.48 1.80 9.30
C MET A 25 4.17 2.54 9.61
N ALA A 26 3.10 2.29 8.83
CA ALA A 26 1.83 2.97 8.94
C ALA A 26 1.98 4.51 8.98
N LYS A 27 2.75 5.07 8.03
CA LYS A 27 2.94 6.53 7.94
C LYS A 27 1.61 7.22 7.66
N VAL A 28 1.32 8.26 8.43
CA VAL A 28 0.11 9.09 8.26
C VAL A 28 0.46 10.45 7.68
N SER A 29 -0.33 10.94 6.73
CA SER A 29 -0.20 12.31 6.23
C SER A 29 -0.75 13.30 7.26
N THR A 30 0.05 14.30 7.63
CA THR A 30 -0.39 15.40 8.51
C THR A 30 -1.12 16.51 7.76
N SER A 31 -0.95 16.58 6.43
CA SER A 31 -1.61 17.55 5.56
C SER A 31 -2.03 16.93 4.23
N ALA A 32 -2.97 17.58 3.54
CA ALA A 32 -3.39 17.16 2.20
C ALA A 32 -2.25 17.24 1.18
N TYR A 33 -1.33 18.20 1.34
CA TYR A 33 -0.17 18.35 0.46
C TYR A 33 0.83 17.20 0.66
N GLU A 34 1.12 16.85 1.91
CA GLU A 34 1.95 15.68 2.23
C GLU A 34 1.32 14.37 1.71
N ALA A 35 -0.01 14.30 1.62
CA ALA A 35 -0.70 13.14 1.05
C ALA A 35 -0.43 12.97 -0.47
N PHE A 36 -0.11 14.05 -1.20
CA PHE A 36 0.41 13.93 -2.58
C PHE A 36 1.83 13.37 -2.59
N ASP A 37 2.70 13.83 -1.70
CA ASP A 37 4.10 13.36 -1.59
C ASP A 37 4.17 11.86 -1.25
N LEU A 38 3.28 11.40 -0.36
CA LEU A 38 3.14 9.98 -0.01
C LEU A 38 2.44 9.13 -1.10
N GLY A 39 1.91 9.78 -2.14
CA GLY A 39 1.22 9.10 -3.25
C GLY A 39 -0.19 8.61 -2.91
N PHE A 40 -0.80 9.11 -1.83
CA PHE A 40 -2.21 8.85 -1.49
C PHE A 40 -3.17 9.65 -2.38
N LEU A 41 -2.78 10.88 -2.72
CA LEU A 41 -3.50 11.75 -3.65
C LEU A 41 -2.75 11.87 -4.98
N GLN A 42 -3.49 12.02 -6.08
CA GLN A 42 -2.95 12.13 -7.44
C GLN A 42 -3.08 13.55 -7.97
N GLU A 43 -1.94 14.15 -8.31
CA GLU A 43 -1.91 15.47 -8.95
C GLU A 43 -2.75 15.49 -10.23
N GLY A 44 -3.49 16.59 -10.42
CA GLY A 44 -4.37 16.75 -11.58
C GLY A 44 -5.69 15.98 -11.50
N LYS A 45 -5.87 15.07 -10.54
CA LYS A 45 -7.15 14.38 -10.29
C LYS A 45 -7.79 14.81 -8.97
N ASP A 46 -7.02 14.76 -7.90
CA ASP A 46 -7.50 15.09 -6.56
C ASP A 46 -7.35 16.59 -6.29
N ILE A 47 -8.28 17.13 -5.50
CA ILE A 47 -8.38 18.55 -5.20
C ILE A 47 -8.33 18.80 -3.69
N VAL A 48 -7.63 19.85 -3.29
CA VAL A 48 -7.58 20.29 -1.89
C VAL A 48 -8.58 21.40 -1.68
N VAL A 49 -9.54 21.17 -0.79
CA VAL A 49 -10.50 22.19 -0.34
C VAL A 49 -10.17 22.56 1.10
N VAL A 50 -9.58 23.75 1.29
CA VAL A 50 -9.14 24.22 2.62
C VAL A 50 -10.33 24.49 3.55
N ASN A 51 -11.46 24.97 3.01
CA ASN A 51 -12.66 25.25 3.79
C ASN A 51 -13.55 24.00 3.88
N THR A 52 -13.64 23.43 5.09
CA THR A 52 -14.45 22.24 5.39
C THR A 52 -15.93 22.41 5.03
N ASP A 53 -16.52 23.59 5.25
CA ASP A 53 -17.94 23.84 4.94
C ASP A 53 -18.23 23.75 3.44
N ARG A 54 -17.22 24.02 2.60
CA ARG A 54 -17.35 23.93 1.14
C ARG A 54 -17.00 22.56 0.58
N GLN A 55 -16.38 21.67 1.36
CA GLN A 55 -15.85 20.39 0.88
C GLN A 55 -16.92 19.54 0.19
N ILE A 56 -18.08 19.37 0.83
CA ILE A 56 -19.19 18.56 0.29
C ILE A 56 -19.79 19.22 -0.96
N ALA A 57 -19.94 20.55 -0.96
CA ALA A 57 -20.49 21.28 -2.09
C ALA A 57 -19.59 21.14 -3.33
N THR A 58 -18.27 21.31 -3.14
CA THR A 58 -17.26 21.12 -4.19
C THR A 58 -17.23 19.68 -4.69
N ALA A 59 -17.25 18.69 -3.79
CA ALA A 59 -17.27 17.27 -4.17
C ALA A 59 -18.50 16.92 -5.03
N LYS A 60 -19.69 17.43 -4.69
CA LYS A 60 -20.91 17.25 -5.49
C LYS A 60 -20.80 17.89 -6.87
N ALA A 61 -20.23 19.10 -6.96
CA ALA A 61 -20.03 19.77 -8.23
C ALA A 61 -19.08 18.99 -9.14
N HIS A 62 -17.96 18.50 -8.60
CA HIS A 62 -17.02 17.64 -9.34
C HIS A 62 -17.64 16.32 -9.78
N ALA A 63 -18.43 15.66 -8.93
CA ALA A 63 -19.11 14.42 -9.30
C ALA A 63 -20.08 14.61 -10.48
N LYS A 64 -20.84 15.71 -10.48
CA LYS A 64 -21.72 16.07 -11.62
C LYS A 64 -20.91 16.33 -12.88
N LEU A 65 -19.83 17.11 -12.78
CA LEU A 65 -18.96 17.42 -13.91
C LEU A 65 -18.35 16.14 -14.51
N MET A 66 -17.90 15.19 -13.68
CA MET A 66 -17.39 13.91 -14.17
C MET A 66 -18.48 13.09 -14.89
N ALA A 67 -19.71 13.08 -14.35
CA ALA A 67 -20.83 12.39 -14.97
C ALA A 67 -21.21 13.02 -16.32
N GLU A 68 -21.27 14.35 -16.39
CA GLU A 68 -21.56 15.12 -17.62
C GLU A 68 -20.45 14.96 -18.67
N ALA A 69 -19.20 14.84 -18.23
CA ALA A 69 -18.05 14.51 -19.09
C ALA A 69 -18.04 13.05 -19.56
N GLY A 70 -19.01 12.23 -19.17
CA GLY A 70 -19.14 10.84 -19.61
C GLY A 70 -18.20 9.87 -18.88
N TYR A 71 -17.87 10.13 -17.61
CA TYR A 71 -17.05 9.22 -16.82
C TYR A 71 -17.63 7.79 -16.83
N THR A 72 -16.78 6.83 -17.14
CA THR A 72 -17.10 5.40 -17.11
C THR A 72 -16.09 4.66 -16.24
N GLN A 73 -16.46 3.46 -15.77
CA GLN A 73 -15.55 2.63 -14.99
C GLN A 73 -14.27 2.34 -15.80
N PRO A 74 -13.08 2.63 -15.26
CA PRO A 74 -11.83 2.27 -15.91
C PRO A 74 -11.71 0.76 -16.11
N VAL A 75 -11.15 0.36 -17.26
CA VAL A 75 -10.88 -1.05 -17.53
C VAL A 75 -9.82 -1.56 -16.54
N ARG A 76 -10.04 -2.77 -16.01
CA ARG A 76 -9.08 -3.43 -15.12
C ARG A 76 -7.74 -3.60 -15.84
N ARG A 77 -6.67 -3.21 -15.17
CA ARG A 77 -5.33 -3.23 -15.77
C ARG A 77 -4.79 -4.66 -15.88
N THR A 78 -4.12 -4.96 -16.99
CA THR A 78 -3.43 -6.23 -17.24
C THR A 78 -1.92 -6.06 -17.41
N ASP A 79 -1.45 -4.83 -17.28
CA ASP A 79 -0.11 -4.34 -17.62
C ASP A 79 0.68 -3.93 -16.37
N ILE A 80 0.46 -4.59 -15.23
CA ILE A 80 1.14 -4.21 -13.99
C ILE A 80 2.50 -4.88 -13.87
N LYS A 81 3.57 -4.10 -13.98
CA LYS A 81 4.94 -4.59 -13.79
C LYS A 81 5.21 -4.85 -12.31
N VAL A 82 5.53 -6.10 -11.99
CA VAL A 82 6.05 -6.54 -10.68
C VAL A 82 7.49 -6.98 -10.82
N LEU A 83 8.26 -6.92 -9.73
CA LEU A 83 9.71 -7.15 -9.75
C LEU A 83 10.13 -8.56 -9.28
N GLY A 84 9.19 -9.37 -8.77
CA GLY A 84 9.42 -10.76 -8.39
C GLY A 84 10.46 -10.94 -7.27
N LYS A 85 11.21 -12.04 -7.35
CA LYS A 85 12.19 -12.47 -6.32
C LYS A 85 13.25 -11.44 -5.99
N GLN A 86 13.63 -10.57 -6.94
CA GLN A 86 14.59 -9.52 -6.70
C GLN A 86 14.09 -8.54 -5.63
N ALA A 87 12.84 -8.07 -5.76
CA ALA A 87 12.23 -7.19 -4.76
C ALA A 87 11.91 -7.94 -3.47
N LEU A 88 11.42 -9.18 -3.57
CA LEU A 88 11.12 -10.00 -2.39
C LEU A 88 12.36 -10.18 -1.51
N GLY A 89 13.49 -10.56 -2.09
CA GLY A 89 14.75 -10.75 -1.35
C GLY A 89 15.21 -9.48 -0.65
N MET A 90 15.11 -8.32 -1.31
CA MET A 90 15.42 -7.02 -0.70
C MET A 90 14.55 -6.76 0.53
N PHE A 91 13.24 -7.03 0.46
CA PHE A 91 12.35 -6.82 1.59
C PHE A 91 12.63 -7.77 2.75
N LEU A 92 12.82 -9.07 2.47
CA LEU A 92 13.10 -10.06 3.51
C LEU A 92 14.39 -9.73 4.28
N VAL A 93 15.45 -9.33 3.57
CA VAL A 93 16.69 -8.88 4.22
C VAL A 93 16.43 -7.64 5.09
N GLY A 94 15.60 -6.71 4.62
CA GLY A 94 15.20 -5.53 5.37
C GLY A 94 14.43 -5.87 6.65
N THR A 95 13.43 -6.76 6.56
CA THR A 95 12.60 -7.15 7.70
C THR A 95 13.38 -7.96 8.73
N ASP A 96 14.24 -8.87 8.29
CA ASP A 96 15.17 -9.60 9.17
C ASP A 96 16.13 -8.66 9.90
N ALA A 97 16.69 -7.66 9.21
CA ALA A 97 17.56 -6.68 9.84
C ALA A 97 16.82 -5.83 10.90
N MET A 98 15.57 -5.46 10.64
CA MET A 98 14.73 -4.71 11.57
C MET A 98 14.37 -5.54 12.81
N GLU A 99 14.08 -6.83 12.65
CA GLU A 99 13.83 -7.75 13.76
C GLU A 99 15.10 -7.96 14.59
N ALA A 100 16.23 -8.26 13.94
CA ALA A 100 17.51 -8.44 14.61
C ALA A 100 17.97 -7.20 15.39
N SER A 101 17.58 -6.01 14.91
CA SER A 101 17.82 -4.73 15.59
C SER A 101 16.81 -4.41 16.70
N ASN A 102 15.88 -5.33 17.01
CA ASN A 102 14.76 -5.15 17.95
C ASN A 102 13.85 -3.96 17.62
N TYR A 103 13.79 -3.55 16.35
CA TYR A 103 12.92 -2.46 15.91
C TYR A 103 11.48 -2.93 15.68
N ILE A 104 11.31 -4.20 15.30
CA ILE A 104 10.02 -4.87 15.10
C ILE A 104 9.97 -6.20 15.86
N SER A 105 8.78 -6.67 16.23
CA SER A 105 8.61 -8.01 16.80
C SER A 105 8.66 -9.10 15.72
N GLU A 106 8.80 -10.36 16.13
CA GLU A 106 8.68 -11.52 15.23
C GLU A 106 7.35 -11.54 14.47
N HIS A 107 6.26 -11.11 15.12
CA HIS A 107 4.95 -11.04 14.45
C HIS A 107 4.88 -9.88 13.46
N ASP A 108 5.49 -8.75 13.78
CA ASP A 108 5.63 -7.64 12.85
C ASP A 108 6.44 -8.05 11.61
N ARG A 109 7.53 -8.82 11.79
CA ARG A 109 8.27 -9.41 10.67
C ARG A 109 7.36 -10.29 9.82
N LYS A 110 6.61 -11.21 10.43
CA LYS A 110 5.68 -12.09 9.72
C LYS A 110 4.64 -11.32 8.88
N ILE A 111 4.11 -10.21 9.41
CA ILE A 111 3.20 -9.33 8.66
C ILE A 111 3.93 -8.63 7.51
N ALA A 112 5.12 -8.09 7.78
CA ALA A 112 5.95 -7.40 6.80
C ALA A 112 6.38 -8.32 5.65
N ASP A 113 6.69 -9.60 5.93
CA ASP A 113 7.05 -10.59 4.91
C ASP A 113 5.85 -10.94 4.01
N LYS A 114 4.62 -10.98 4.58
CA LYS A 114 3.39 -11.14 3.79
C LYS A 114 3.13 -9.92 2.91
N LEU A 115 3.35 -8.72 3.42
CA LEU A 115 3.29 -7.49 2.63
C LEU A 115 4.33 -7.50 1.50
N ALA A 116 5.56 -7.90 1.80
CA ALA A 116 6.65 -8.02 0.84
C ALA A 116 6.31 -9.00 -0.30
N TYR A 117 5.74 -10.15 0.05
CA TYR A 117 5.28 -11.15 -0.91
C TYR A 117 4.25 -10.57 -1.90
N VAL A 118 3.26 -9.85 -1.38
CA VAL A 118 2.23 -9.20 -2.22
C VAL A 118 2.84 -8.11 -3.10
N MET A 119 3.67 -7.23 -2.53
CA MET A 119 4.29 -6.12 -3.28
C MET A 119 5.28 -6.59 -4.35
N ALA A 120 5.94 -7.72 -4.13
CA ALA A 120 6.81 -8.36 -5.12
C ALA A 120 6.03 -9.04 -6.26
N GLY A 121 4.71 -9.20 -6.12
CA GLY A 121 3.87 -9.93 -7.06
C GLY A 121 3.90 -11.45 -6.86
N GLY A 122 4.19 -11.92 -5.65
CA GLY A 122 4.26 -13.34 -5.31
C GLY A 122 5.62 -13.98 -5.63
N ASP A 123 5.62 -15.30 -5.82
CA ASP A 123 6.84 -16.10 -6.08
C ASP A 123 7.27 -16.10 -7.57
N LEU A 124 7.34 -14.92 -8.19
CA LEU A 124 7.76 -14.79 -9.59
C LEU A 124 9.29 -14.71 -9.68
N SER A 125 9.88 -15.54 -10.53
CA SER A 125 11.35 -15.61 -10.68
C SER A 125 11.96 -14.36 -11.30
N GLU A 126 11.20 -13.62 -12.10
CA GLU A 126 11.67 -12.45 -12.85
C GLU A 126 10.60 -11.36 -12.94
N PRO A 127 11.00 -10.11 -13.22
CA PRO A 127 10.05 -9.02 -13.44
C PRO A 127 9.06 -9.35 -14.56
N THR A 128 7.78 -9.35 -14.23
CA THR A 128 6.70 -9.82 -15.12
C THR A 128 5.55 -8.82 -15.11
N GLN A 129 4.77 -8.76 -16.18
CA GLN A 129 3.50 -8.04 -16.21
C GLN A 129 2.38 -8.95 -15.73
N VAL A 130 1.63 -8.49 -14.73
CA VAL A 130 0.50 -9.20 -14.14
C VAL A 130 -0.77 -8.36 -14.21
N SER A 131 -1.91 -9.02 -14.01
CA SER A 131 -3.20 -8.33 -13.93
C SER A 131 -3.46 -7.73 -12.55
N GLU A 132 -4.33 -6.72 -12.53
CA GLU A 132 -4.83 -6.13 -11.30
C GLU A 132 -5.54 -7.17 -10.43
N GLN A 133 -6.33 -8.04 -11.07
CA GLN A 133 -7.05 -9.11 -10.37
C GLN A 133 -6.07 -10.09 -9.71
N TYR A 134 -4.96 -10.42 -10.36
CA TYR A 134 -3.93 -11.29 -9.77
C TYR A 134 -3.39 -10.71 -8.45
N LEU A 135 -3.07 -9.41 -8.41
CA LEU A 135 -2.60 -8.76 -7.19
C LEU A 135 -3.67 -8.67 -6.10
N LEU A 136 -4.92 -8.38 -6.48
CA LEU A 136 -6.05 -8.37 -5.53
C LEU A 136 -6.29 -9.75 -4.90
N ASP A 137 -6.09 -10.82 -5.66
CA ASP A 137 -6.21 -12.17 -5.14
C ASP A 137 -5.10 -12.51 -4.15
N LEU A 138 -3.84 -12.12 -4.45
CA LEU A 138 -2.72 -12.24 -3.52
C LEU A 138 -2.94 -11.43 -2.23
N GLU A 139 -3.40 -10.17 -2.36
CA GLU A 139 -3.74 -9.30 -1.22
C GLU A 139 -4.80 -9.96 -0.33
N ARG A 140 -5.87 -10.46 -0.95
CA ARG A 140 -6.97 -11.12 -0.23
C ARG A 140 -6.49 -12.36 0.51
N GLU A 141 -5.69 -13.21 -0.13
CA GLU A 141 -5.14 -14.40 0.51
C GLU A 141 -4.25 -14.04 1.70
N ALA A 142 -3.32 -13.10 1.51
CA ALA A 142 -2.40 -12.65 2.56
C ALA A 142 -3.15 -12.04 3.75
N PHE A 143 -4.13 -11.17 3.47
CA PHE A 143 -4.96 -10.55 4.49
C PHE A 143 -5.76 -11.58 5.30
N LEU A 144 -6.49 -12.47 4.62
CA LEU A 144 -7.28 -13.51 5.29
C LEU A 144 -6.40 -14.45 6.12
N SER A 145 -5.23 -14.83 5.60
CA SER A 145 -4.25 -15.62 6.36
C SER A 145 -3.84 -14.90 7.66
N LEU A 146 -3.48 -13.62 7.59
CA LEU A 146 -3.08 -12.84 8.76
C LEU A 146 -4.22 -12.65 9.78
N CYS A 147 -5.47 -12.57 9.33
CA CYS A 147 -6.63 -12.51 10.22
C CYS A 147 -6.83 -13.77 11.07
N THR A 148 -6.35 -14.93 10.60
CA THR A 148 -6.44 -16.19 11.36
C THR A 148 -5.37 -16.33 12.45
N GLU A 149 -4.37 -15.44 12.46
CA GLU A 149 -3.28 -15.50 13.44
C GLU A 149 -3.73 -15.07 14.83
N LYS A 150 -3.40 -15.88 15.84
CA LYS A 150 -3.75 -15.60 17.23
C LYS A 150 -3.26 -14.22 17.70
N LYS A 151 -2.00 -13.87 17.39
CA LYS A 151 -1.43 -12.56 17.74
C LYS A 151 -2.17 -11.40 17.08
N THR A 152 -2.66 -11.57 15.85
CA THR A 152 -3.51 -10.56 15.17
C THR A 152 -4.84 -10.38 15.90
N LEU A 153 -5.50 -11.47 16.29
CA LEU A 153 -6.75 -11.41 17.05
C LEU A 153 -6.56 -10.74 18.42
N GLU A 154 -5.44 -11.03 19.11
CA GLU A 154 -5.06 -10.38 20.37
C GLU A 154 -4.85 -8.87 20.17
N ARG A 155 -4.17 -8.45 19.11
CA ARG A 155 -3.97 -7.03 18.78
C ARG A 155 -5.29 -6.32 18.52
N ILE A 156 -6.18 -6.92 17.74
CA ILE A 156 -7.52 -6.38 17.48
C ILE A 156 -8.30 -6.26 18.78
N GLN A 157 -8.35 -7.32 19.60
CA GLN A 157 -9.07 -7.32 20.86
C GLN A 157 -8.51 -6.27 21.83
N HIS A 158 -7.19 -6.14 21.92
CA HIS A 158 -6.56 -5.14 22.77
C HIS A 158 -6.89 -3.73 22.31
N MET A 159 -6.74 -3.44 21.00
CA MET A 159 -7.04 -2.14 20.43
C MET A 159 -8.50 -1.73 20.65
N LEU A 160 -9.46 -2.65 20.47
CA LEU A 160 -10.87 -2.39 20.72
C LEU A 160 -11.18 -2.13 22.21
N LYS A 161 -10.45 -2.76 23.13
CA LYS A 161 -10.65 -2.60 24.58
C LYS A 161 -9.98 -1.36 25.15
N THR A 162 -8.76 -1.06 24.73
CA THR A 162 -7.90 -0.04 25.35
C THR A 162 -7.72 1.21 24.51
N GLY A 163 -8.07 1.15 23.22
CA GLY A 163 -7.78 2.20 22.25
C GLY A 163 -6.30 2.35 21.90
N LYS A 164 -5.43 1.46 22.39
CA LYS A 164 -3.97 1.53 22.20
C LYS A 164 -3.47 0.34 21.38
N PRO A 165 -2.42 0.51 20.57
CA PRO A 165 -1.83 -0.61 19.83
C PRO A 165 -1.09 -1.57 20.77
N LEU A 166 -1.22 -2.87 20.51
CA LEU A 166 -0.45 -3.92 21.15
C LEU A 166 0.69 -4.36 20.22
N ARG A 167 1.93 -4.44 20.75
CA ARG A 167 3.08 -5.03 20.06
C ARG A 167 3.48 -6.32 20.77
N ASN A 168 3.23 -7.45 20.12
CA ASN A 168 3.52 -8.83 20.53
C ASN A 168 4.12 -9.65 19.38
#